data_AF-A0A1Z4I5P7-F1
#
_entry.id   AF-A0A1Z4I5P7-F1
#
_cell.length_a   1.000
_cell.length_b   1.000
_cell.length_c   1.000
_cell.angle_alpha   90.00
_cell.angle_beta   90.00
_cell.angle_gamma   90.00
#
_symmetry.space_group_name_H-M   'P 1'
#
loop_
_entity.id
_entity.type
_entity.pdbx_description
1 polymer ?
#
loop_
_entity_poly.entity_id
_entity_poly.type
_entity_poly.pdbx_seq_one_letter_code
_entity_poly.pdbx_strand_id
1 'polypeptide(L)'
;MSVKILPDLGDLAEGLGVTGIVGIILIPVFLPVIGGVGRPIAKAIVKSGIAFYEKNKGAIGELRENWEDIIAEARAEVGEERMKSAEPADS
;
A
#
# COMPACT_ATOMS: atom_id res chain seq x y z
N MET A 1 8.97 -5.95 -38.82
CA MET A 1 8.66 -4.79 -37.96
C MET A 1 7.94 -5.35 -36.73
N SER A 2 8.65 -5.53 -35.61
CA SER A 2 8.04 -6.12 -34.41
C SER A 2 7.14 -5.09 -33.75
N VAL A 3 5.83 -5.23 -33.92
CA VAL A 3 4.87 -4.39 -33.22
C VAL A 3 4.94 -4.80 -31.75
N LYS A 4 5.53 -3.94 -30.92
CA LYS A 4 5.60 -4.13 -29.47
C LYS A 4 4.20 -3.77 -28.95
N ILE A 5 3.32 -4.78 -28.88
CA ILE A 5 1.90 -4.62 -28.47
C ILE A 5 1.80 -4.34 -26.96
N LEU A 6 2.86 -4.57 -26.19
CA LEU A 6 2.91 -4.30 -24.76
C LEU A 6 3.90 -3.19 -24.41
N PRO A 7 3.54 -2.27 -23.50
CA PRO A 7 4.50 -1.37 -22.86
C PRO A 7 5.53 -2.18 -22.05
N ASP A 8 6.74 -1.65 -21.92
CA ASP A 8 7.77 -2.26 -21.08
C ASP A 8 7.34 -2.25 -19.62
N LEU A 9 7.62 -3.33 -18.89
CA LEU A 9 7.26 -3.44 -17.48
C LEU A 9 7.99 -2.39 -16.63
N GLY A 10 9.20 -2.00 -17.05
CA GLY A 10 9.94 -0.89 -16.44
C GLY A 10 9.21 0.44 -16.61
N ASP A 11 8.75 0.75 -17.83
CA ASP A 11 8.05 1.99 -18.15
C ASP A 11 6.72 2.12 -17.39
N LEU A 12 6.00 1.01 -17.18
CA LEU A 12 4.78 0.99 -16.37
C LEU A 12 5.07 1.18 -14.87
N ALA A 13 6.10 0.53 -14.35
CA ALA A 13 6.50 0.68 -12.96
C ALA A 13 6.94 2.12 -12.64
N GLU A 14 7.71 2.71 -13.55
CA GLU A 14 8.20 4.09 -13.44
C GLU A 14 7.06 5.11 -13.64
N GLY A 15 6.21 4.92 -14.65
CA GLY A 15 5.08 5.80 -14.93
C GLY A 15 3.97 5.79 -13.86
N LEU A 16 3.82 4.69 -13.11
CA LEU A 16 2.91 4.60 -11.98
C LEU A 16 3.58 4.98 -10.64
N GLY A 17 4.90 5.21 -10.62
CA GLY A 17 5.67 5.42 -9.40
C GLY A 17 5.71 4.19 -8.48
N VAL A 18 5.47 3.00 -9.03
CA VAL A 18 5.34 1.75 -8.28
C VAL A 18 6.60 0.91 -8.50
N THR A 19 7.61 1.13 -7.68
CA THR A 19 8.82 0.30 -7.65
C THR A 19 8.75 -0.73 -6.50
N GLY A 20 9.24 -1.96 -6.73
CA GLY A 20 9.29 -3.02 -5.71
C GLY A 20 8.09 -3.97 -5.72
N ILE A 21 7.81 -4.66 -4.59
CA ILE A 21 6.80 -5.73 -4.48
C ILE A 21 5.40 -5.26 -4.95
N VAL A 22 5.06 -4.00 -4.69
CA VAL A 22 3.79 -3.40 -5.11
C VAL A 22 3.67 -3.41 -6.64
N GLY A 23 4.76 -3.19 -7.37
CA GLY A 23 4.78 -3.20 -8.84
C GLY A 23 4.50 -4.59 -9.39
N ILE A 24 5.09 -5.62 -8.80
CA ILE A 24 4.91 -7.02 -9.19
C ILE A 24 3.43 -7.44 -9.10
N ILE A 25 2.71 -6.94 -8.09
CA ILE A 25 1.29 -7.23 -7.89
C ILE A 25 0.40 -6.40 -8.82
N LEU A 26 0.72 -5.12 -9.02
CA LEU A 26 -0.12 -4.20 -9.79
C LEU A 26 0.02 -4.36 -11.30
N ILE A 27 1.19 -4.72 -11.82
CA ILE A 27 1.45 -4.92 -13.25
C ILE A 27 0.45 -5.88 -13.95
N PRO A 28 0.17 -7.11 -13.45
CA PRO A 28 -0.79 -8.00 -14.09
C PRO A 28 -2.25 -7.51 -14.04
N VAL A 29 -2.57 -6.58 -13.13
CA VAL A 29 -3.90 -5.97 -13.02
C VAL A 29 -4.10 -4.87 -14.06
N PHE A 30 -3.08 -4.06 -14.32
CA PHE A 30 -3.17 -2.91 -15.24
C PHE A 30 -2.94 -3.28 -16.71
N LEU A 31 -2.10 -4.28 -17.00
CA LEU A 31 -1.86 -4.79 -18.36
C LEU A 31 -3.15 -5.03 -19.20
N PRO A 32 -4.16 -5.77 -18.69
CA PRO A 32 -5.34 -6.11 -19.49
C PRO A 32 -6.24 -4.90 -19.81
N VAL A 33 -6.15 -3.80 -19.04
CA VAL A 33 -7.02 -2.62 -19.20
C VAL A 33 -6.69 -1.83 -20.47
N ILE A 34 -5.42 -1.88 -20.94
CA ILE A 34 -4.93 -1.07 -22.05
C ILE A 34 -5.49 -1.55 -23.42
N GLY A 35 -5.94 -2.81 -23.52
CA GLY A 35 -6.38 -3.43 -24.79
C GLY A 35 -7.89 -3.49 -25.07
N GLY A 36 -8.74 -2.84 -24.26
CA GLY A 36 -10.21 -2.83 -24.46
C GLY A 36 -10.96 -4.12 -24.05
N VAL A 37 -10.29 -5.28 -24.03
CA VAL A 37 -10.84 -6.56 -23.53
C VAL A 37 -10.72 -6.74 -22.01
N GLY A 38 -10.03 -5.84 -21.30
CA GLY A 38 -9.81 -5.95 -19.86
C GLY A 38 -10.97 -5.52 -18.97
N ARG A 39 -12.00 -4.84 -19.51
CA ARG A 39 -13.13 -4.33 -18.72
C ARG A 39 -13.83 -5.39 -17.84
N PRO A 40 -14.16 -6.62 -18.31
CA PRO A 40 -14.72 -7.66 -17.46
C PRO A 40 -13.76 -8.13 -16.36
N ILE A 41 -12.47 -8.25 -16.66
CA ILE A 41 -11.42 -8.64 -15.69
C ILE A 41 -11.28 -7.57 -14.61
N ALA A 42 -11.14 -6.30 -15.00
CA ALA A 42 -11.08 -5.18 -14.08
C ALA A 42 -12.32 -5.12 -13.17
N LYS A 43 -13.51 -5.32 -13.75
CA LYS A 43 -14.76 -5.37 -12.97
C LYS A 43 -14.79 -6.53 -11.98
N ALA A 44 -14.25 -7.69 -12.32
CA ALA A 44 -14.14 -8.83 -11.42
C ALA A 44 -13.16 -8.56 -10.26
N ILE A 45 -12.01 -7.96 -10.56
CA ILE A 45 -11.01 -7.57 -9.55
C ILE A 45 -11.61 -6.54 -8.57
N VAL A 46 -12.27 -5.50 -9.08
CA VAL A 46 -12.93 -4.50 -8.22
C VAL A 46 -13.98 -5.16 -7.32
N LYS A 47 -14.84 -6.02 -7.86
CA LYS A 47 -15.84 -6.75 -7.06
C LYS A 47 -15.19 -7.64 -6.00
N SER A 48 -14.13 -8.35 -6.35
CA SER A 48 -13.35 -9.15 -5.42
C SER A 48 -12.76 -8.31 -4.30
N GLY A 49 -12.17 -7.16 -4.64
CA GLY A 49 -11.62 -6.21 -3.67
C GLY A 49 -12.67 -5.68 -2.70
N ILE A 50 -13.85 -5.29 -3.20
CA ILE A 50 -14.96 -4.86 -2.36
C ILE A 50 -15.40 -5.98 -1.42
N ALA A 51 -15.65 -7.19 -1.95
CA ALA A 51 -16.10 -8.32 -1.13
C ALA A 51 -15.06 -8.73 -0.08
N PHE A 52 -13.77 -8.68 -0.42
CA PHE A 52 -12.67 -8.92 0.52
C PHE A 52 -12.64 -7.84 1.61
N TYR A 53 -12.73 -6.56 1.24
CA TYR A 53 -12.75 -5.47 2.21
C TYR A 53 -13.95 -5.60 3.16
N GLU A 54 -15.16 -5.83 2.66
CA GLU A 54 -16.36 -5.99 3.50
C GLU A 54 -16.23 -7.17 4.47
N LYS A 55 -15.71 -8.31 4.00
CA LYS A 55 -15.48 -9.50 4.85
C LYS A 55 -14.44 -9.26 5.94
N ASN A 56 -13.44 -8.44 5.68
CA ASN A 56 -12.31 -8.21 6.59
C ASN A 56 -12.40 -6.86 7.33
N LYS A 57 -13.44 -6.04 7.08
CA LYS A 57 -13.57 -4.70 7.66
C LYS A 57 -13.51 -4.70 9.19
N GLY A 58 -14.14 -5.69 9.83
CA GLY A 58 -14.08 -5.87 11.28
C GLY A 58 -12.65 -6.13 11.77
N ALA A 59 -11.96 -7.09 11.17
CA ALA A 59 -10.57 -7.40 11.49
C ALA A 59 -9.62 -6.22 11.25
N ILE A 60 -9.82 -5.45 10.17
CA ILE A 60 -9.06 -4.20 9.94
C ILE A 60 -9.36 -3.16 11.02
N GLY A 61 -10.59 -3.13 11.54
CA GLY A 61 -10.97 -2.27 12.67
C GLY A 61 -10.18 -2.61 13.94
N GLU A 62 -10.17 -3.89 14.32
CA GLU A 62 -9.42 -4.37 15.49
C GLU A 62 -7.91 -4.15 15.33
N LEU A 63 -7.37 -4.40 14.13
CA LEU A 63 -5.97 -4.12 13.82
C LEU A 63 -5.65 -2.63 13.95
N ARG A 64 -6.57 -1.74 13.56
CA ARG A 64 -6.37 -0.28 13.69
C ARG A 64 -6.26 0.12 15.15
N GLU A 65 -7.09 -0.43 16.04
CA GLU A 65 -7.04 -0.13 17.48
C GLU A 65 -5.69 -0.55 18.06
N ASN A 66 -5.27 -1.80 17.84
CA ASN A 66 -3.96 -2.27 18.29
C ASN A 66 -2.79 -1.46 17.69
N TRP A 67 -2.94 -1.02 16.44
CA TRP A 67 -1.95 -0.19 15.76
C TRP A 67 -1.88 1.23 16.33
N GLU A 68 -3.02 1.82 16.70
CA GLU A 68 -3.10 3.12 17.37
C GLU A 68 -2.41 3.06 18.74
N ASP A 69 -2.57 1.95 19.48
CA ASP A 69 -1.87 1.73 20.75
C ASP A 69 -0.35 1.67 20.56
N ILE A 70 0.14 0.89 19.58
CA ILE A 70 1.58 0.81 19.27
C ILE A 70 2.13 2.18 18.85
N ILE A 71 1.39 2.95 18.04
CA ILE A 71 1.79 4.31 17.65
C ILE A 71 1.83 5.22 18.87
N ALA A 72 0.87 5.12 19.78
CA ALA A 72 0.82 5.94 20.99
C ALA A 72 2.02 5.62 21.90
N GLU A 73 2.32 4.34 22.08
CA GLU A 73 3.49 3.87 22.84
C GLU A 73 4.80 4.40 22.23
N ALA A 74 5.02 4.20 20.92
CA ALA A 74 6.22 4.71 20.25
C ALA A 74 6.35 6.24 20.30
N ARG A 75 5.23 6.99 20.28
CA ARG A 75 5.25 8.45 20.44
C ARG A 75 5.60 8.86 21.86
N ALA A 76 5.10 8.14 22.86
CA ALA A 76 5.45 8.35 24.25
C ALA A 76 6.95 8.12 24.45
N GLU A 77 7.48 7.00 23.96
CA GLU A 77 8.91 6.68 24.04
C GLU A 77 9.79 7.79 23.42
N VAL A 78 9.50 8.21 22.18
CA VAL A 78 10.24 9.30 21.52
C VAL A 78 10.10 10.64 22.26
N GLY A 79 8.94 10.89 22.89
CA GLY A 79 8.70 12.09 23.70
C GLY A 79 9.48 12.08 25.01
N GLU A 80 9.50 10.95 25.71
CA GLU A 80 10.25 10.72 26.95
C GLU A 80 11.76 10.79 26.70
N GLU A 81 12.26 10.23 25.59
CA GLU A 81 13.66 10.38 25.17
C GLU A 81 14.06 11.85 25.01
N ARG A 82 13.16 12.70 24.50
CA ARG A 82 13.41 14.16 24.38
C ARG A 82 13.40 14.86 25.73
N MET A 83 12.51 14.51 26.64
CA MET A 83 12.45 15.12 27.99
C MET A 83 13.65 14.70 28.84
N LYS A 84 14.06 13.43 28.78
CA LYS A 84 15.26 12.93 29.45
C LYS A 84 16.56 13.57 28.94
N SER A 85 16.61 13.91 27.65
CA SER A 85 17.74 14.64 27.06
C SER A 85 17.73 16.14 27.37
N ALA A 86 16.61 16.68 27.90
CA ALA A 86 16.43 18.10 28.22
C ALA A 86 16.48 18.39 29.73
N GLU A 87 16.61 17.37 30.60
CA GLU A 87 16.84 17.58 32.02
C GLU A 87 18.28 18.09 32.20
N PRO A 88 18.48 19.37 32.59
CA PRO A 88 19.82 19.86 32.88
C PRO A 88 20.35 19.07 34.07
N ALA A 89 21.56 18.52 33.92
CA ALA A 89 22.34 17.98 35.01
C ALA A 89 22.58 19.10 36.03
N ASP A 90 21.67 19.22 36.99
CA ASP A 90 21.88 20.07 38.16
C ASP A 90 23.03 19.48 38.97
N SER A 91 24.02 20.34 39.22
CA SER A 91 25.34 20.02 39.79
C SER A 91 25.33 20.20 41.30
#